data_AF-A0A2S7WH66-F1
#
_entry.id   AF-A0A2S7WH66-F1
#
_cell.length_a   1.000
_cell.length_b   1.000
_cell.length_c   1.000
_cell.angle_alpha   90.00
_cell.angle_beta   90.00
_cell.angle_gamma   90.00
#
_symmetry.space_group_name_H-M   'P 1'
#
loop_
_entity.id
_entity.type
_entity.pdbx_description
1 polymer ?
#
loop_
_entity_poly.entity_id
_entity_poly.type
_entity_poly.pdbx_seq_one_letter_code
_entity_poly.pdbx_strand_id
1 'polypeptide(L)'
;MKKITYILLLCVVVFSCKKDVEDEIIGGGVSGEGDNWFAGLDLPLADKTGYPYESAKMTTATLSINSSNTIAANNLLLGANFGGFSTNDEKEIVRFLKPVTVRFPSGVWANWYNWEKDMSEYDATDPYDIGEFHRGVMDTWANNNTKAGFPGLTDLHAEMGFNTIFTYNVNYDNAAKSVARLKDSEAKGFDVKYIELGNEQFWLDQRSSKTSTPIKYFFTVRPISAALKAAKPGLKISVPMGWRTDQAAYNLQIGIFSKTYFDAISLHKYIDPERTDPKIIKSIETYKTILTPRIELKNSTKFVQDFAPGKPVWLTEWGVSCGLNAASFLGQADAYMYLFENQDTYERAEWFGLTTALNPMYSFGDEFTDNGGRPEKSLRNMKKTGHGAVYEILRDVFEDSQIYETSISTRILDTGVNAVEAKAVTKNGKTLIFAVNKTVRSVPFRVKLDGTVLTSSKKHEALFFESLQDNKYLNLDQSALTLIDEGTSVIILPPLSVNKISL
;
A
#
# COMPACT_ATOMS: atom_id res chain seq x y z
N MET A 1 22.68 -41.01 49.93
CA MET A 1 21.52 -40.14 49.65
C MET A 1 21.63 -39.67 48.21
N LYS A 2 20.53 -39.83 47.45
CA LYS A 2 20.49 -39.96 45.98
C LYS A 2 20.63 -38.62 45.27
N LYS A 3 21.53 -38.58 44.26
CA LYS A 3 21.49 -37.61 43.15
C LYS A 3 20.35 -38.02 42.22
N ILE A 4 19.39 -37.13 41.98
CA ILE A 4 18.35 -37.31 40.97
C ILE A 4 18.72 -36.42 39.78
N THR A 5 19.21 -37.08 38.74
CA THR A 5 19.40 -36.52 37.40
C THR A 5 18.06 -36.59 36.69
N TYR A 6 17.44 -35.45 36.35
CA TYR A 6 16.29 -35.43 35.46
C TYR A 6 16.76 -35.52 34.02
N ILE A 7 16.61 -36.71 33.42
CA ILE A 7 16.67 -36.92 31.97
C ILE A 7 15.29 -36.55 31.43
N LEU A 8 15.19 -35.42 30.73
CA LEU A 8 14.00 -35.10 29.95
C LEU A 8 14.12 -35.83 28.60
N LEU A 9 13.37 -36.92 28.47
CA LEU A 9 13.24 -37.67 27.22
C LEU A 9 12.31 -36.86 26.29
N LEU A 10 12.88 -36.11 25.35
CA LEU A 10 12.11 -35.47 24.29
C LEU A 10 11.91 -36.50 23.17
N CYS A 11 10.74 -37.16 23.15
CA CYS A 11 10.29 -37.93 22.00
C CYS A 11 9.98 -36.97 20.84
N VAL A 12 10.95 -36.79 19.94
CA VAL A 12 10.71 -36.17 18.64
C VAL A 12 10.03 -37.22 17.76
N VAL A 13 8.70 -37.15 17.66
CA VAL A 13 7.96 -37.84 16.60
C VAL A 13 8.12 -37.01 15.34
N VAL A 14 9.07 -37.41 14.50
CA VAL A 14 9.21 -36.90 13.13
C VAL A 14 8.10 -37.52 12.28
N PHE A 15 7.02 -36.79 12.03
CA PHE A 15 6.15 -37.10 10.90
C PHE A 15 6.84 -36.63 9.63
N SER A 16 7.62 -37.52 9.03
CA SER A 16 8.06 -37.39 7.64
C SER A 16 6.91 -37.84 6.74
N CYS A 17 6.07 -36.89 6.31
CA CYS A 17 5.28 -37.09 5.10
C CYS A 17 6.13 -36.61 3.92
N LYS A 18 7.04 -37.48 3.47
CA LYS A 18 7.48 -37.45 2.07
C LYS A 18 6.26 -37.84 1.23
N LYS A 19 5.66 -36.86 0.56
CA LYS A 19 4.91 -37.15 -0.65
C LYS A 19 5.92 -36.98 -1.77
N ASP A 20 6.50 -38.10 -2.19
CA ASP A 20 7.24 -38.17 -3.44
C ASP A 20 6.25 -37.75 -4.55
N VAL A 21 6.45 -36.55 -5.08
CA VAL A 21 5.88 -36.16 -6.37
C VAL A 21 6.97 -36.52 -7.36
N GLU A 22 6.88 -37.73 -7.90
CA GLU A 22 7.59 -38.09 -9.11
C GLU A 22 7.15 -37.10 -10.20
N ASP A 23 8.14 -36.44 -10.80
CA ASP A 23 8.02 -35.67 -12.02
C ASP A 23 7.62 -36.61 -13.17
N GLU A 24 6.33 -36.95 -13.26
CA GLU A 24 5.74 -37.36 -14.52
C GLU A 24 5.48 -36.11 -15.35
N ILE A 25 6.38 -35.89 -16.31
CA ILE A 25 6.12 -35.10 -17.51
C ILE A 25 4.96 -35.78 -18.24
N ILE A 26 3.74 -35.48 -17.83
CA ILE A 26 2.55 -35.80 -18.61
C ILE A 26 2.52 -34.80 -19.75
N GLY A 27 3.05 -35.23 -20.89
CA GLY A 27 2.62 -34.77 -22.21
C GLY A 27 1.13 -35.04 -22.36
N GLY A 28 0.31 -34.18 -21.76
CA GLY A 28 -1.13 -34.17 -21.92
C GLY A 28 -1.45 -33.64 -23.31
N GLY A 29 -1.92 -34.53 -24.17
CA GLY A 29 -2.37 -34.20 -25.51
C GLY A 29 -3.31 -33.01 -25.49
N VAL A 30 -3.01 -32.05 -26.36
CA VAL A 30 -3.88 -30.96 -26.75
C VAL A 30 -5.14 -31.58 -27.38
N SER A 31 -6.19 -31.79 -26.59
CA SER A 31 -7.53 -31.93 -27.15
C SER A 31 -7.95 -30.52 -27.59
N GLY A 32 -7.51 -30.18 -28.80
CA GLY A 32 -7.80 -28.92 -29.45
C GLY A 32 -9.26 -28.84 -29.83
N GLU A 33 -9.96 -27.89 -29.21
CA GLU A 33 -11.09 -27.16 -29.78
C GLU A 33 -11.15 -25.81 -29.05
N GLY A 34 -10.22 -24.90 -29.38
CA GLY A 34 -10.28 -23.53 -28.84
C GLY A 34 -9.02 -22.66 -28.96
N ASP A 35 -7.82 -23.22 -29.07
CA ASP A 35 -6.57 -22.42 -28.95
C ASP A 35 -5.99 -21.88 -30.27
N ASN A 36 -6.63 -22.18 -31.40
CA ASN A 36 -6.20 -21.67 -32.72
C ASN A 36 -6.57 -20.20 -32.97
N TRP A 37 -7.31 -19.54 -32.07
CA TRP A 37 -7.74 -18.13 -32.25
C TRP A 37 -6.58 -17.14 -32.33
N PHE A 38 -5.41 -17.49 -31.79
CA PHE A 38 -4.24 -16.61 -31.70
C PHE A 38 -3.02 -17.12 -32.46
N ALA A 39 -3.14 -18.26 -33.15
CA ALA A 39 -2.04 -18.82 -33.91
C ALA A 39 -1.71 -17.91 -35.11
N GLY A 40 -0.48 -17.38 -35.15
CA GLY A 40 0.03 -16.58 -36.28
C GLY A 40 -0.12 -15.05 -36.17
N LEU A 41 -0.59 -14.52 -35.03
CA LEU A 41 -0.59 -13.07 -34.81
C LEU A 41 0.82 -12.58 -34.42
N ASP A 42 1.35 -11.62 -35.19
CA ASP A 42 2.54 -10.86 -34.80
C ASP A 42 2.11 -9.77 -33.81
N LEU A 43 2.17 -10.10 -32.53
CA LEU A 43 1.69 -9.23 -31.46
C LEU A 43 2.75 -8.17 -31.10
N PRO A 44 2.34 -6.92 -30.84
CA PRO A 44 3.26 -5.85 -30.45
C PRO A 44 4.15 -6.23 -29.26
N LEU A 45 5.38 -5.75 -29.31
CA LEU A 45 6.43 -5.93 -28.30
C LEU A 45 6.93 -4.56 -27.83
N ALA A 46 7.01 -4.36 -26.52
CA ALA A 46 7.73 -3.25 -25.90
C ALA A 46 9.25 -3.49 -25.93
N ASP A 47 10.03 -2.46 -25.64
CA ASP A 47 11.46 -2.61 -25.41
C ASP A 47 11.72 -3.61 -24.26
N LYS A 48 12.56 -4.60 -24.56
CA LYS A 48 12.95 -5.66 -23.63
C LYS A 48 14.19 -5.29 -22.80
N THR A 49 14.78 -4.12 -23.02
CA THR A 49 15.99 -3.68 -22.32
C THR A 49 15.76 -3.63 -20.81
N GLY A 50 16.53 -4.45 -20.09
CA GLY A 50 16.41 -4.61 -18.63
C GLY A 50 15.25 -5.48 -18.16
N TYR A 51 14.40 -6.01 -19.05
CA TYR A 51 13.29 -6.88 -18.64
C TYR A 51 13.81 -8.18 -18.01
N PRO A 52 13.40 -8.52 -16.77
CA PRO A 52 14.10 -9.53 -15.98
C PRO A 52 13.65 -10.97 -16.19
N TYR A 53 12.64 -11.20 -17.03
CA TYR A 53 12.05 -12.52 -17.22
C TYR A 53 12.27 -13.02 -18.65
N GLU A 54 12.49 -14.32 -18.78
CA GLU A 54 12.65 -14.97 -20.07
C GLU A 54 11.48 -14.67 -21.02
N SER A 55 11.75 -14.39 -22.29
CA SER A 55 10.73 -13.91 -23.23
C SER A 55 10.00 -15.00 -24.02
N ALA A 56 10.08 -16.26 -23.56
CA ALA A 56 9.45 -17.43 -24.17
C ALA A 56 7.98 -17.16 -24.53
N LYS A 57 7.47 -17.83 -25.57
CA LYS A 57 6.14 -17.61 -26.16
C LYS A 57 5.10 -17.38 -25.06
N MET A 58 4.64 -16.14 -24.92
CA MET A 58 3.59 -15.80 -23.97
C MET A 58 2.30 -16.47 -24.44
N THR A 59 1.67 -17.20 -23.52
CA THR A 59 0.39 -17.84 -23.73
C THR A 59 -0.75 -16.85 -23.46
N THR A 60 -1.96 -17.22 -23.87
CA THR A 60 -3.19 -16.55 -23.47
C THR A 60 -3.32 -16.47 -21.95
N ALA A 61 -3.78 -15.33 -21.43
CA ALA A 61 -4.23 -15.18 -20.05
C ALA A 61 -5.75 -15.34 -19.99
N THR A 62 -6.27 -16.12 -19.05
CA THR A 62 -7.72 -16.36 -18.88
C THR A 62 -8.16 -15.99 -17.48
N LEU A 63 -9.01 -14.98 -17.36
CA LEU A 63 -9.72 -14.64 -16.13
C LEU A 63 -11.01 -15.44 -16.05
N SER A 64 -11.20 -16.20 -14.97
CA SER A 64 -12.46 -16.86 -14.65
C SER A 64 -13.12 -16.12 -13.49
N ILE A 65 -14.39 -15.76 -13.68
CA ILE A 65 -15.23 -15.00 -12.75
C ILE A 65 -16.33 -15.92 -12.25
N ASN A 66 -16.46 -16.01 -10.93
CA ASN A 66 -17.62 -16.62 -10.27
C ASN A 66 -18.61 -15.51 -9.92
N SER A 67 -19.72 -15.42 -10.65
CA SER A 67 -20.71 -14.35 -10.47
C SER A 67 -21.54 -14.50 -9.19
N SER A 68 -21.56 -15.71 -8.62
CA SER A 68 -22.35 -16.03 -7.42
C SER A 68 -21.71 -15.56 -6.11
N ASN A 69 -20.45 -15.13 -6.14
CA ASN A 69 -19.71 -14.74 -4.95
C ASN A 69 -19.06 -13.36 -5.14
N THR A 70 -19.48 -12.42 -4.31
CA THR A 70 -18.92 -11.06 -4.29
C THR A 70 -18.63 -10.62 -2.86
N ILE A 71 -17.64 -9.75 -2.73
CA ILE A 71 -17.30 -9.05 -1.49
C ILE A 71 -17.20 -7.56 -1.76
N ALA A 72 -17.62 -6.72 -0.82
CA ALA A 72 -17.45 -5.28 -0.97
C ALA A 72 -15.96 -4.93 -1.05
N ALA A 73 -15.57 -4.08 -1.99
CA ALA A 73 -14.21 -3.55 -2.03
C ALA A 73 -13.97 -2.70 -0.77
N ASN A 74 -12.89 -2.98 -0.04
CA ASN A 74 -12.52 -2.15 1.10
C ASN A 74 -11.90 -0.82 0.64
N ASN A 75 -12.72 0.24 0.55
CA ASN A 75 -12.25 1.56 0.14
C ASN A 75 -11.10 2.10 1.02
N LEU A 76 -10.97 1.66 2.29
CA LEU A 76 -9.88 2.10 3.17
C LEU A 76 -8.50 1.60 2.72
N LEU A 77 -8.44 0.68 1.77
CA LEU A 77 -7.19 0.28 1.12
C LEU A 77 -6.69 1.31 0.11
N LEU A 78 -7.56 2.23 -0.34
CA LEU A 78 -7.24 3.36 -1.21
C LEU A 78 -6.93 4.62 -0.38
N GLY A 79 -6.32 4.47 0.79
CA GLY A 79 -5.94 5.60 1.63
C GLY A 79 -4.64 6.25 1.18
N ALA A 80 -4.45 7.48 1.63
CA ALA A 80 -3.21 8.21 1.39
C ALA A 80 -2.70 8.87 2.66
N ASN A 81 -1.38 8.87 2.79
CA ASN A 81 -0.64 9.54 3.85
C ASN A 81 0.04 10.78 3.27
N PHE A 82 -0.47 11.95 3.64
CA PHE A 82 0.05 13.25 3.22
C PHE A 82 -0.28 14.32 4.27
N GLY A 83 0.47 15.42 4.22
CA GLY A 83 0.19 16.64 4.97
C GLY A 83 -0.20 17.79 4.04
N GLY A 84 -0.30 18.99 4.59
CA GLY A 84 -0.70 20.18 3.85
C GLY A 84 -2.20 20.42 3.99
N PHE A 85 -2.58 20.98 5.13
CA PHE A 85 -3.95 21.37 5.45
C PHE A 85 -4.02 22.84 5.89
N SER A 86 -2.90 23.56 5.81
CA SER A 86 -2.72 24.84 6.49
C SER A 86 -3.07 26.03 5.59
N THR A 87 -2.79 25.94 4.28
CA THR A 87 -3.04 27.03 3.33
C THR A 87 -4.29 26.79 2.47
N ASN A 88 -4.78 27.83 1.79
CA ASN A 88 -5.91 27.67 0.88
C ASN A 88 -5.56 26.80 -0.33
N ASP A 89 -4.37 26.95 -0.91
CA ASP A 89 -3.91 26.13 -2.03
C ASP A 89 -3.78 24.65 -1.64
N GLU A 90 -3.25 24.39 -0.44
CA GLU A 90 -3.19 23.05 0.13
C GLU A 90 -4.59 22.44 0.27
N LYS A 91 -5.55 23.19 0.83
CA LYS A 91 -6.93 22.74 0.95
C LYS A 91 -7.59 22.52 -0.42
N GLU A 92 -7.30 23.35 -1.41
CA GLU A 92 -7.78 23.19 -2.78
C GLU A 92 -7.26 21.88 -3.41
N ILE A 93 -5.98 21.56 -3.17
CA ILE A 93 -5.40 20.28 -3.56
C ILE A 93 -6.16 19.12 -2.88
N VAL A 94 -6.43 19.18 -1.58
CA VAL A 94 -7.20 18.10 -0.91
C VAL A 94 -8.61 17.93 -1.51
N ARG A 95 -9.30 19.03 -1.82
CA ARG A 95 -10.61 19.00 -2.49
C ARG A 95 -10.56 18.35 -3.86
N PHE A 96 -9.53 18.63 -4.64
CA PHE A 96 -9.31 18.00 -5.93
C PHE A 96 -9.10 16.48 -5.78
N LEU A 97 -8.28 16.08 -4.80
CA LEU A 97 -7.90 14.69 -4.59
C LEU A 97 -9.01 13.81 -4.04
N LYS A 98 -9.92 14.36 -3.22
CA LYS A 98 -11.03 13.63 -2.59
C LYS A 98 -10.56 12.33 -1.92
N PRO A 99 -9.66 12.40 -0.92
CA PRO A 99 -9.11 11.21 -0.29
C PRO A 99 -10.22 10.38 0.37
N VAL A 100 -10.16 9.06 0.25
CA VAL A 100 -11.06 8.16 1.00
C VAL A 100 -10.73 8.21 2.48
N THR A 101 -9.43 8.18 2.80
CA THR A 101 -8.94 8.31 4.15
C THR A 101 -7.65 9.11 4.23
N VAL A 102 -7.49 9.81 5.36
CA VAL A 102 -6.32 10.60 5.72
C VAL A 102 -5.73 10.06 7.03
N ARG A 103 -4.41 9.92 7.06
CA ARG A 103 -3.64 9.66 8.29
C ARG A 103 -3.11 10.96 8.88
N PHE A 104 -3.42 11.24 10.15
CA PHE A 104 -3.08 12.52 10.76
C PHE A 104 -2.66 12.45 12.25
N PRO A 105 -1.64 13.23 12.67
CA PRO A 105 -0.57 13.76 11.81
C PRO A 105 0.24 12.59 11.23
N SER A 106 0.96 12.86 10.15
CA SER A 106 1.70 11.83 9.44
C SER A 106 3.14 11.66 9.91
N GLY A 107 3.66 10.44 9.77
CA GLY A 107 5.08 10.14 9.88
C GLY A 107 5.72 10.45 11.22
N VAL A 108 7.02 10.68 11.15
CA VAL A 108 7.91 11.06 12.25
C VAL A 108 7.30 12.19 13.10
N TRP A 109 6.64 13.17 12.47
CA TRP A 109 6.00 14.30 13.17
C TRP A 109 5.04 13.86 14.28
N ALA A 110 4.30 12.75 14.07
CA ALA A 110 3.30 12.30 15.04
C ALA A 110 3.87 11.95 16.42
N ASN A 111 5.15 11.57 16.49
CA ASN A 111 5.84 11.25 17.75
C ASN A 111 6.16 12.48 18.60
N TRP A 112 6.00 13.69 18.07
CA TRP A 112 6.18 14.93 18.80
C TRP A 112 4.98 15.85 18.64
N TYR A 113 3.82 15.41 18.16
CA TYR A 113 2.70 16.32 17.96
C TYR A 113 2.00 16.69 19.27
N ASN A 114 1.88 18.00 19.55
CA ASN A 114 0.99 18.57 20.55
C ASN A 114 -0.36 18.93 19.90
N TRP A 115 -1.40 18.15 20.19
CA TRP A 115 -2.73 18.37 19.62
C TRP A 115 -3.44 19.63 20.15
N GLU A 116 -3.10 20.10 21.36
CA GLU A 116 -3.72 21.28 21.98
C GLU A 116 -3.23 22.57 21.30
N LYS A 117 -2.01 22.55 20.78
CA LYS A 117 -1.35 23.70 20.15
C LYS A 117 -1.25 23.59 18.62
N ASP A 118 -1.58 22.43 18.07
CA ASP A 118 -1.37 22.07 16.67
C ASP A 118 0.09 22.22 16.18
N MET A 119 1.07 21.93 17.04
CA MET A 119 2.51 22.10 16.76
C MET A 119 3.35 20.99 17.41
N SER A 120 4.69 21.05 17.33
CA SER A 120 5.55 20.06 18.00
C SER A 120 5.64 20.30 19.53
N GLU A 121 5.80 19.20 20.28
CA GLU A 121 6.04 19.07 21.72
C GLU A 121 7.42 18.45 21.94
N TYR A 122 8.43 19.04 21.30
CA TYR A 122 9.79 18.62 21.55
C TYR A 122 10.30 19.27 22.84
N ASP A 123 10.47 18.45 23.88
CA ASP A 123 11.09 18.86 25.13
C ASP A 123 12.62 18.68 25.02
N ALA A 124 13.32 19.79 24.77
CA ALA A 124 14.78 19.81 24.69
C ALA A 124 15.47 19.40 26.01
N THR A 125 14.72 19.29 27.12
CA THR A 125 15.23 18.80 28.41
C THR A 125 15.09 17.29 28.60
N ASP A 126 14.40 16.58 27.68
CA ASP A 126 14.40 15.12 27.68
C ASP A 126 15.84 14.60 27.44
N PRO A 127 16.42 13.82 28.36
CA PRO A 127 17.80 13.35 28.23
C PRO A 127 17.97 12.24 27.19
N TYR A 128 16.89 11.76 26.57
CA TYR A 128 16.95 10.71 25.55
C TYR A 128 17.50 11.27 24.23
N ASP A 129 18.46 10.57 23.64
CA ASP A 129 19.05 10.98 22.37
C ASP A 129 18.22 10.48 21.19
N ILE A 130 17.62 11.44 20.47
CA ILE A 130 16.88 11.21 19.23
C ILE A 130 17.76 11.37 17.98
N GLY A 131 19.08 11.51 18.16
CA GLY A 131 20.03 11.73 17.08
C GLY A 131 20.00 13.17 16.53
N GLU A 132 21.08 13.56 15.85
CA GLU A 132 21.27 14.92 15.33
C GLU A 132 20.24 15.29 14.27
N PHE A 133 19.90 14.33 13.38
CA PHE A 133 18.95 14.56 12.30
C PHE A 133 17.55 14.94 12.83
N HIS A 134 16.93 14.10 13.66
CA HIS A 134 15.59 14.38 14.18
C HIS A 134 15.58 15.58 15.12
N ARG A 135 16.65 15.78 15.91
CA ARG A 135 16.82 16.99 16.72
C ARG A 135 16.79 18.25 15.86
N GLY A 136 17.58 18.30 14.79
CA GLY A 136 17.58 19.44 13.86
C GLY A 136 16.22 19.68 13.18
N VAL A 137 15.49 18.61 12.84
CA VAL A 137 14.12 18.71 12.33
C VAL A 137 13.17 19.32 13.37
N MET A 138 13.20 18.82 14.62
CA MET A 138 12.36 19.34 15.70
C MET A 138 12.68 20.80 16.03
N ASP A 139 13.96 21.16 16.09
CA ASP A 139 14.42 22.53 16.35
C ASP A 139 13.94 23.47 15.25
N THR A 140 14.03 23.05 13.98
CA THR A 140 13.50 23.81 12.84
C THR A 140 12.00 24.05 12.97
N TRP A 141 11.24 23.02 13.35
CA TRP A 141 9.79 23.13 13.50
C TRP A 141 9.38 24.04 14.65
N ALA A 142 10.07 23.92 15.79
CA ALA A 142 9.86 24.77 16.96
C ALA A 142 10.17 26.24 16.63
N ASN A 143 11.33 26.50 16.02
CA ASN A 143 11.75 27.86 15.63
C ASN A 143 10.80 28.50 14.63
N ASN A 144 10.22 27.72 13.73
CA ASN A 144 9.28 28.20 12.71
C ASN A 144 7.82 28.23 13.17
N ASN A 145 7.51 27.83 14.41
CA ASN A 145 6.13 27.61 14.88
C ASN A 145 5.30 26.77 13.88
N THR A 146 5.92 25.72 13.34
CA THR A 146 5.30 24.90 12.28
C THR A 146 4.04 24.23 12.81
N LYS A 147 2.93 24.41 12.09
CA LYS A 147 1.65 23.81 12.43
C LYS A 147 1.37 22.57 11.58
N ALA A 148 0.76 21.56 12.19
CA ALA A 148 0.34 20.35 11.45
C ALA A 148 -0.89 20.60 10.58
N GLY A 149 -1.71 21.60 10.91
CA GLY A 149 -2.86 22.03 10.10
C GLY A 149 -4.18 21.40 10.53
N PHE A 150 -4.33 21.01 11.80
CA PHE A 150 -5.55 20.38 12.30
C PHE A 150 -6.84 21.22 12.10
N PRO A 151 -6.84 22.56 12.23
CA PRO A 151 -8.01 23.36 11.90
C PRO A 151 -8.45 23.19 10.44
N GLY A 152 -7.52 23.21 9.49
CA GLY A 152 -7.87 23.02 8.08
C GLY A 152 -8.26 21.57 7.75
N LEU A 153 -7.68 20.58 8.43
CA LEU A 153 -8.17 19.20 8.37
C LEU A 153 -9.62 19.10 8.86
N THR A 154 -9.96 19.81 9.94
CA THR A 154 -11.32 19.86 10.49
C THR A 154 -12.30 20.47 9.49
N ASP A 155 -11.94 21.61 8.89
CA ASP A 155 -12.76 22.26 7.85
C ASP A 155 -13.01 21.32 6.67
N LEU A 156 -11.95 20.66 6.17
CA LEU A 156 -12.04 19.72 5.05
C LEU A 156 -12.84 18.47 5.40
N HIS A 157 -12.72 17.96 6.62
CA HIS A 157 -13.51 16.82 7.09
C HIS A 157 -14.99 17.17 7.18
N ALA A 158 -15.34 18.35 7.68
CA ALA A 158 -16.71 18.84 7.71
C ALA A 158 -17.30 19.01 6.30
N GLU A 159 -16.48 19.39 5.32
CA GLU A 159 -16.88 19.55 3.92
C GLU A 159 -17.06 18.20 3.20
N MET A 160 -16.16 17.23 3.43
CA MET A 160 -16.02 16.06 2.55
C MET A 160 -16.28 14.71 3.24
N GLY A 161 -16.21 14.63 4.58
CA GLY A 161 -16.54 13.44 5.35
C GLY A 161 -15.59 12.24 5.19
N PHE A 162 -14.32 12.45 4.80
CA PHE A 162 -13.35 11.35 4.63
C PHE A 162 -13.05 10.63 5.95
N ASN A 163 -12.62 9.36 5.87
CA ASN A 163 -12.20 8.64 7.08
C ASN A 163 -10.87 9.18 7.61
N THR A 164 -10.68 9.24 8.93
CA THR A 164 -9.41 9.65 9.52
C THR A 164 -8.86 8.56 10.44
N ILE A 165 -7.58 8.24 10.28
CA ILE A 165 -6.78 7.53 11.30
C ILE A 165 -5.90 8.53 12.02
N PHE A 166 -5.93 8.47 13.35
CA PHE A 166 -5.14 9.37 14.17
C PHE A 166 -3.91 8.70 14.74
N THR A 167 -2.76 9.32 14.56
CA THR A 167 -1.51 8.88 15.20
C THR A 167 -1.29 9.68 16.49
N TYR A 168 -1.25 8.96 17.61
CA TYR A 168 -1.15 9.55 18.94
C TYR A 168 0.30 9.63 19.42
N ASN A 169 0.66 10.76 20.02
CA ASN A 169 1.99 11.04 20.52
C ASN A 169 2.21 10.33 21.86
N VAL A 170 2.72 9.10 21.81
CA VAL A 170 2.98 8.30 23.02
C VAL A 170 4.27 8.69 23.74
N ASN A 171 5.15 9.46 23.09
CA ASN A 171 6.40 9.94 23.70
C ASN A 171 6.12 10.88 24.87
N TYR A 172 5.05 11.67 24.79
CA TYR A 172 4.71 12.67 25.80
C TYR A 172 3.29 12.50 26.38
N ASP A 173 2.29 12.05 25.59
CA ASP A 173 0.91 11.95 26.09
C ASP A 173 0.72 10.81 27.09
N ASN A 174 -0.11 11.05 28.10
CA ASN A 174 -0.59 10.04 29.04
C ASN A 174 -2.06 9.69 28.77
N ALA A 175 -2.60 8.71 29.50
CA ALA A 175 -3.96 8.24 29.31
C ALA A 175 -5.03 9.35 29.37
N ALA A 176 -4.91 10.28 30.32
CA ALA A 176 -5.86 11.39 30.46
C ALA A 176 -5.77 12.36 29.27
N LYS A 177 -4.56 12.73 28.84
CA LYS A 177 -4.34 13.60 27.68
C LYS A 177 -4.79 12.96 26.37
N SER A 178 -4.59 11.66 26.19
CA SER A 178 -5.09 10.92 25.03
C SER A 178 -6.62 10.86 25.00
N VAL A 179 -7.29 10.62 26.14
CA VAL A 179 -8.76 10.67 26.21
C VAL A 179 -9.29 12.09 25.94
N ALA A 180 -8.59 13.12 26.42
CA ALA A 180 -8.94 14.50 26.10
C ALA A 180 -8.84 14.78 24.58
N ARG A 181 -7.77 14.32 23.93
CA ARG A 181 -7.60 14.41 22.47
C ARG A 181 -8.72 13.72 21.69
N LEU A 182 -9.12 12.52 22.13
CA LEU A 182 -10.23 11.77 21.54
C LEU A 182 -11.52 12.61 21.59
N LYS A 183 -11.88 13.10 22.78
CA LYS A 183 -13.08 13.91 22.98
C LYS A 183 -13.06 15.22 22.19
N ASP A 184 -11.91 15.87 22.11
CA ASP A 184 -11.73 17.09 21.32
C ASP A 184 -11.93 16.81 19.82
N SER A 185 -11.37 15.71 19.31
CA SER A 185 -11.55 15.30 17.91
C SER A 185 -13.02 14.99 17.61
N GLU A 186 -13.72 14.27 18.51
CA GLU A 186 -15.15 13.98 18.35
C GLU A 186 -16.02 15.25 18.43
N ALA A 187 -15.69 16.18 19.34
CA ALA A 187 -16.37 17.47 19.43
C ALA A 187 -16.19 18.33 18.16
N LYS A 188 -15.11 18.10 17.40
CA LYS A 188 -14.84 18.70 16.10
C LYS A 188 -15.45 17.93 14.91
N GLY A 189 -16.28 16.92 15.18
CA GLY A 189 -17.06 16.21 14.17
C GLY A 189 -16.37 14.99 13.56
N PHE A 190 -15.19 14.59 14.06
CA PHE A 190 -14.54 13.36 13.60
C PHE A 190 -15.19 12.13 14.24
N ASP A 191 -15.55 11.14 13.42
CA ASP A 191 -15.91 9.81 13.91
C ASP A 191 -14.63 8.98 14.15
N VAL A 192 -13.99 9.20 15.30
CA VAL A 192 -12.70 8.57 15.63
C VAL A 192 -12.90 7.08 15.87
N LYS A 193 -12.49 6.24 14.91
CA LYS A 193 -12.56 4.77 15.00
C LYS A 193 -11.20 4.08 15.11
N TYR A 194 -10.15 4.74 14.65
CA TYR A 194 -8.83 4.15 14.44
C TYR A 194 -7.76 5.06 15.02
N ILE A 195 -6.98 4.53 15.96
CA ILE A 195 -5.86 5.23 16.59
C ILE A 195 -4.61 4.37 16.52
N GLU A 196 -3.52 4.95 16.01
CA GLU A 196 -2.18 4.37 16.16
C GLU A 196 -1.51 4.94 17.41
N LEU A 197 -0.98 4.07 18.27
CA LEU A 197 -0.24 4.49 19.45
C LEU A 197 1.25 4.65 19.13
N GLY A 198 1.59 5.79 18.54
CA GLY A 198 2.94 6.15 18.12
C GLY A 198 3.25 5.78 16.67
N ASN A 199 4.26 6.45 16.11
CA ASN A 199 4.81 6.19 14.79
C ASN A 199 6.15 5.46 14.91
N GLU A 200 6.32 4.33 14.23
CA GLU A 200 7.60 3.61 14.08
C GLU A 200 8.51 3.55 15.32
N GLN A 201 7.93 3.28 16.50
CA GLN A 201 8.67 3.24 17.77
C GLN A 201 9.72 2.12 17.81
N PHE A 202 9.85 1.29 16.78
CA PHE A 202 10.97 0.38 16.58
C PHE A 202 12.28 1.10 16.20
N TRP A 203 12.22 2.31 15.65
CA TRP A 203 13.39 3.16 15.45
C TRP A 203 13.80 3.86 16.75
N LEU A 204 15.08 3.77 17.09
CA LEU A 204 15.59 4.30 18.36
C LEU A 204 15.49 5.83 18.43
N ASP A 205 15.72 6.50 17.30
CA ASP A 205 15.73 7.95 17.14
C ASP A 205 14.33 8.58 17.06
N GLN A 206 13.26 7.77 17.14
CA GLN A 206 11.86 8.23 17.14
C GLN A 206 11.17 8.15 18.51
N ARG A 207 11.93 7.83 19.56
CA ARG A 207 11.45 7.63 20.94
C ARG A 207 11.71 8.85 21.82
N SER A 208 11.29 8.74 23.07
CA SER A 208 11.63 9.67 24.17
C SER A 208 12.12 8.89 25.39
N SER A 209 12.50 9.56 26.48
CA SER A 209 12.86 8.88 27.74
C SER A 209 11.76 7.93 28.22
N LYS A 210 10.50 8.31 27.99
CA LYS A 210 9.30 7.58 28.36
C LYS A 210 9.09 6.29 27.56
N THR A 211 9.52 6.26 26.30
CA THR A 211 9.36 5.12 25.38
C THR A 211 10.70 4.49 24.98
N SER A 212 11.80 4.88 25.63
CA SER A 212 13.19 4.54 25.31
C SER A 212 13.50 3.05 25.11
N THR A 213 12.70 2.15 25.68
CA THR A 213 12.81 0.69 25.45
C THR A 213 11.44 0.11 25.07
N PRO A 214 11.38 -1.06 24.40
CA PRO A 214 10.10 -1.69 24.07
C PRO A 214 9.23 -1.96 25.31
N ILE A 215 9.85 -2.32 26.44
CA ILE A 215 9.17 -2.50 27.73
C ILE A 215 8.56 -1.19 28.23
N LYS A 216 9.32 -0.09 28.18
CA LYS A 216 8.81 1.23 28.57
C LYS A 216 7.70 1.72 27.64
N TYR A 217 7.83 1.47 26.34
CA TYR A 217 6.75 1.70 25.38
C TYR A 217 5.49 0.91 25.77
N PHE A 218 5.59 -0.40 26.03
CA PHE A 218 4.46 -1.22 26.48
C PHE A 218 3.76 -0.64 27.72
N PHE A 219 4.52 -0.29 28.76
CA PHE A 219 3.96 0.29 29.98
C PHE A 219 3.36 1.68 29.78
N THR A 220 3.79 2.40 28.74
CA THR A 220 3.22 3.68 28.34
C THR A 220 1.90 3.50 27.59
N VAL A 221 1.86 2.62 26.58
CA VAL A 221 0.71 2.53 25.67
C VAL A 221 -0.43 1.67 26.22
N ARG A 222 -0.16 0.68 27.07
CA ARG A 222 -1.20 -0.15 27.68
C ARG A 222 -2.25 0.66 28.46
N PRO A 223 -1.89 1.56 29.42
CA PRO A 223 -2.90 2.36 30.12
C PRO A 223 -3.60 3.36 29.21
N ILE A 224 -2.90 3.91 28.19
CA ILE A 224 -3.52 4.77 27.17
C ILE A 224 -4.62 4.02 26.42
N SER A 225 -4.31 2.82 25.92
CA SER A 225 -5.27 1.98 25.21
C SER A 225 -6.50 1.64 26.07
N ALA A 226 -6.28 1.21 27.31
CA ALA A 226 -7.36 0.89 28.22
C ALA A 226 -8.30 2.09 28.47
N ALA A 227 -7.74 3.28 28.70
CA ALA A 227 -8.52 4.49 28.93
C ALA A 227 -9.29 4.93 27.68
N LEU A 228 -8.66 4.85 26.49
CA LEU A 228 -9.31 5.17 25.22
C LEU A 228 -10.49 4.23 24.93
N LYS A 229 -10.30 2.91 25.09
CA LYS A 229 -11.36 1.92 24.90
C LYS A 229 -12.49 2.01 25.94
N ALA A 230 -12.17 2.46 27.15
CA ALA A 230 -13.18 2.76 28.17
C ALA A 230 -13.99 4.02 27.82
N ALA A 231 -13.33 5.04 27.27
CA ALA A 231 -13.98 6.28 26.84
C ALA A 231 -14.85 6.07 25.59
N LYS A 232 -14.41 5.22 24.65
CA LYS A 232 -15.15 4.87 23.42
C LYS A 232 -15.11 3.37 23.17
N PRO A 233 -16.13 2.62 23.61
CA PRO A 233 -16.28 1.21 23.26
C PRO A 233 -16.29 1.01 21.73
N GLY A 234 -15.59 -0.02 21.25
CA GLY A 234 -15.48 -0.31 19.81
C GLY A 234 -14.38 0.45 19.06
N LEU A 235 -13.69 1.39 19.72
CA LEU A 235 -12.48 2.01 19.19
C LEU A 235 -11.39 0.95 18.96
N LYS A 236 -10.80 0.94 17.76
CA LYS A 236 -9.67 0.08 17.43
C LYS A 236 -8.35 0.82 17.61
N ILE A 237 -7.36 0.09 18.10
CA ILE A 237 -6.03 0.59 18.38
C ILE A 237 -4.98 -0.27 17.69
N SER A 238 -3.99 0.36 17.05
CA SER A 238 -2.79 -0.33 16.57
C SER A 238 -1.52 0.08 17.30
N VAL A 239 -0.49 -0.74 17.14
CA VAL A 239 0.87 -0.47 17.56
C VAL A 239 1.84 -0.71 16.40
N PRO A 240 2.91 0.09 16.25
CA PRO A 240 3.91 -0.12 15.21
C PRO A 240 4.77 -1.34 15.51
N MET A 241 4.90 -2.23 14.52
CA MET A 241 5.84 -3.34 14.53
C MET A 241 6.86 -3.21 13.39
N GLY A 242 8.10 -3.57 13.68
CA GLY A 242 9.17 -3.55 12.71
C GLY A 242 9.08 -4.74 11.76
N TRP A 243 9.39 -4.56 10.48
CA TRP A 243 9.33 -5.61 9.46
C TRP A 243 10.68 -6.24 9.13
N ARG A 244 11.76 -5.72 9.74
CA ARG A 244 13.12 -6.23 9.53
C ARG A 244 13.47 -7.28 10.57
N THR A 245 14.32 -8.23 10.18
CA THR A 245 14.74 -9.34 11.05
C THR A 245 15.49 -8.85 12.30
N ASP A 246 16.26 -7.77 12.20
CA ASP A 246 16.94 -7.11 13.32
C ASP A 246 15.96 -6.42 14.30
N GLN A 247 14.71 -6.20 13.90
CA GLN A 247 13.62 -5.67 14.73
C GLN A 247 12.79 -6.76 15.43
N ALA A 248 13.12 -8.05 15.22
CA ALA A 248 12.43 -9.18 15.86
C ALA A 248 12.42 -9.06 17.40
N ALA A 249 13.53 -8.62 18.00
CA ALA A 249 13.63 -8.44 19.45
C ALA A 249 12.68 -7.35 19.98
N TYR A 250 12.51 -6.26 19.22
CA TYR A 250 11.51 -5.23 19.52
C TYR A 250 10.10 -5.84 19.47
N ASN A 251 9.73 -6.49 18.36
CA ASN A 251 8.39 -7.05 18.16
C ASN A 251 8.02 -8.07 19.25
N LEU A 252 8.96 -8.93 19.62
CA LEU A 252 8.79 -9.91 20.69
C LEU A 252 8.43 -9.21 22.01
N GLN A 253 9.11 -8.12 22.36
CA GLN A 253 8.89 -7.40 23.61
C GLN A 253 7.60 -6.57 23.62
N ILE A 254 7.14 -6.06 22.48
CA ILE A 254 5.82 -5.41 22.36
C ILE A 254 4.71 -6.39 22.75
N GLY A 255 4.83 -7.66 22.37
CA GLY A 255 3.84 -8.70 22.65
C GLY A 255 4.08 -9.53 23.91
N ILE A 256 5.19 -9.34 24.65
CA ILE A 256 5.63 -10.29 25.68
C ILE A 256 4.73 -10.32 26.92
N PHE A 257 4.17 -9.18 27.30
CA PHE A 257 3.36 -9.06 28.51
C PHE A 257 1.86 -9.20 28.25
N SER A 258 1.40 -8.81 27.07
CA SER A 258 0.03 -9.02 26.60
C SER A 258 -0.10 -8.55 25.15
N LYS A 259 -0.96 -9.20 24.37
CA LYS A 259 -1.37 -8.75 23.02
C LYS A 259 -2.84 -8.27 22.98
N THR A 260 -3.47 -8.11 24.15
CA THR A 260 -4.89 -7.72 24.26
C THR A 260 -5.11 -6.22 24.27
N TYR A 261 -4.05 -5.43 24.48
CA TYR A 261 -4.13 -3.97 24.56
C TYR A 261 -4.15 -3.30 23.17
N PHE A 262 -4.01 -4.04 22.08
CA PHE A 262 -4.14 -3.52 20.71
C PHE A 262 -4.93 -4.49 19.84
N ASP A 263 -5.53 -3.97 18.79
CA ASP A 263 -6.45 -4.66 17.88
C ASP A 263 -5.78 -4.95 16.53
N ALA A 264 -4.83 -4.12 16.11
CA ALA A 264 -4.16 -4.22 14.81
C ALA A 264 -2.65 -3.93 14.90
N ILE A 265 -1.92 -4.27 13.84
CA ILE A 265 -0.49 -3.96 13.66
C ILE A 265 -0.36 -2.80 12.68
N SER A 266 0.32 -1.72 13.06
CA SER A 266 0.77 -0.71 12.08
C SER A 266 2.04 -1.20 11.41
N LEU A 267 2.00 -1.38 10.09
CA LEU A 267 3.11 -1.82 9.26
C LEU A 267 3.51 -0.71 8.31
N HIS A 268 4.80 -0.38 8.29
CA HIS A 268 5.36 0.63 7.40
C HIS A 268 6.34 -0.01 6.43
N LYS A 269 6.00 -0.18 5.14
CA LYS A 269 6.81 -0.93 4.18
C LYS A 269 6.97 -0.19 2.87
N TYR A 270 8.15 0.38 2.66
CA TYR A 270 8.62 0.87 1.38
C TYR A 270 9.32 -0.28 0.63
N ILE A 271 8.93 -0.50 -0.63
CA ILE A 271 9.56 -1.44 -1.55
C ILE A 271 10.26 -0.61 -2.61
N ASP A 272 11.49 -0.18 -2.31
CA ASP A 272 12.20 0.83 -3.08
C ASP A 272 13.68 0.53 -3.42
N PRO A 273 14.00 -0.68 -3.92
CA PRO A 273 15.36 -1.01 -4.34
C PRO A 273 15.83 -0.10 -5.48
N GLU A 274 17.11 0.29 -5.43
CA GLU A 274 17.81 1.10 -6.45
C GLU A 274 17.03 2.33 -6.93
N ARG A 275 16.41 3.06 -6.00
CA ARG A 275 15.66 4.29 -6.30
C ARG A 275 16.60 5.41 -6.76
N THR A 276 16.83 5.44 -8.08
CA THR A 276 17.70 6.38 -8.80
C THR A 276 16.93 7.02 -9.97
N ASP A 277 17.58 7.90 -10.75
CA ASP A 277 17.00 8.56 -11.94
C ASP A 277 16.18 7.57 -12.79
N PRO A 278 14.93 7.90 -13.17
CA PRO A 278 14.04 7.00 -13.90
C PRO A 278 14.60 6.53 -15.25
N LYS A 279 15.52 7.28 -15.87
CA LYS A 279 16.17 6.94 -17.14
C LYS A 279 17.25 5.87 -16.99
N ILE A 280 17.73 5.62 -15.77
CA ILE A 280 18.73 4.59 -15.51
C ILE A 280 18.05 3.23 -15.48
N ILE A 281 18.52 2.33 -16.34
CA ILE A 281 18.14 0.90 -16.31
C ILE A 281 18.55 0.33 -14.95
N LYS A 282 17.62 -0.32 -14.26
CA LYS A 282 17.87 -0.91 -12.94
C LYS A 282 18.43 -2.32 -13.06
N SER A 283 18.98 -2.85 -11.97
CA SER A 283 19.37 -4.26 -11.95
C SER A 283 18.17 -5.19 -12.18
N ILE A 284 18.47 -6.40 -12.66
CA ILE A 284 17.49 -7.47 -12.85
C ILE A 284 16.73 -7.77 -11.56
N GLU A 285 17.42 -7.82 -10.41
CA GLU A 285 16.80 -8.10 -9.11
C GLU A 285 15.87 -6.97 -8.67
N THR A 286 16.21 -5.72 -8.96
CA THR A 286 15.31 -4.58 -8.72
C THR A 286 14.04 -4.70 -9.53
N TYR A 287 14.14 -4.97 -10.84
CA TYR A 287 12.94 -5.13 -11.66
C TYR A 287 12.12 -6.37 -11.26
N LYS A 288 12.75 -7.48 -10.84
CA LYS A 288 12.01 -8.63 -10.28
C LYS A 288 11.21 -8.21 -9.05
N THR A 289 11.85 -7.54 -8.10
CA THR A 289 11.24 -7.06 -6.86
C THR A 289 10.08 -6.11 -7.14
N ILE A 290 10.28 -5.12 -8.01
CA ILE A 290 9.28 -4.08 -8.30
C ILE A 290 8.12 -4.59 -9.16
N LEU A 291 8.33 -5.59 -10.03
CA LEU A 291 7.23 -6.22 -10.79
C LEU A 291 6.49 -7.30 -9.98
N THR A 292 7.01 -7.68 -8.80
CA THR A 292 6.35 -8.66 -7.90
C THR A 292 6.31 -8.20 -6.43
N PRO A 293 5.92 -6.95 -6.14
CA PRO A 293 6.02 -6.36 -4.80
C PRO A 293 5.10 -7.06 -3.78
N ARG A 294 4.09 -7.80 -4.26
CA ARG A 294 3.26 -8.68 -3.42
C ARG A 294 4.07 -9.66 -2.58
N ILE A 295 5.22 -10.14 -3.06
CA ILE A 295 6.10 -11.04 -2.30
C ILE A 295 6.64 -10.33 -1.06
N GLU A 296 7.14 -9.10 -1.23
CA GLU A 296 7.66 -8.29 -0.14
C GLU A 296 6.58 -7.90 0.88
N LEU A 297 5.38 -7.56 0.41
CA LEU A 297 4.23 -7.28 1.29
C LEU A 297 3.83 -8.52 2.09
N LYS A 298 3.70 -9.68 1.42
CA LYS A 298 3.40 -10.96 2.05
C LYS A 298 4.42 -11.33 3.12
N ASN A 299 5.71 -11.25 2.79
CA ASN A 299 6.79 -11.62 3.70
C ASN A 299 6.85 -10.68 4.91
N SER A 300 6.75 -9.38 4.70
CA SER A 300 6.76 -8.38 5.78
C SER A 300 5.56 -8.54 6.71
N THR A 301 4.39 -8.82 6.13
CA THR A 301 3.13 -9.02 6.86
C THR A 301 3.17 -10.31 7.68
N LYS A 302 3.61 -11.41 7.05
CA LYS A 302 3.79 -12.69 7.75
C LYS A 302 4.75 -12.53 8.93
N PHE A 303 5.88 -11.85 8.71
CA PHE A 303 6.88 -11.63 9.75
C PHE A 303 6.28 -10.92 10.98
N VAL A 304 5.54 -9.82 10.81
CA VAL A 304 4.94 -9.12 11.96
C VAL A 304 3.80 -9.93 12.59
N GLN A 305 3.02 -10.68 11.80
CA GLN A 305 1.95 -11.53 12.31
C GLN A 305 2.46 -12.75 13.09
N ASP A 306 3.67 -13.24 12.82
CA ASP A 306 4.29 -14.28 13.65
C ASP A 306 4.49 -13.79 15.11
N PHE A 307 4.62 -12.46 15.33
CA PHE A 307 4.65 -11.86 16.67
C PHE A 307 3.27 -11.48 17.22
N ALA A 308 2.27 -11.29 16.37
CA ALA A 308 0.90 -11.01 16.80
C ALA A 308 -0.14 -11.74 15.92
N PRO A 309 -0.29 -13.07 16.11
CA PRO A 309 -1.11 -13.90 15.24
C PRO A 309 -2.58 -13.48 15.23
N GLY A 310 -3.19 -13.48 14.05
CA GLY A 310 -4.61 -13.17 13.85
C GLY A 310 -4.96 -11.68 13.98
N LYS A 311 -3.98 -10.80 14.22
CA LYS A 311 -4.22 -9.35 14.21
C LYS A 311 -4.22 -8.85 12.75
N PRO A 312 -5.22 -8.04 12.35
CA PRO A 312 -5.19 -7.35 11.07
C PRO A 312 -4.02 -6.37 10.99
N VAL A 313 -3.65 -6.01 9.77
CA VAL A 313 -2.61 -5.04 9.45
C VAL A 313 -3.24 -3.74 8.98
N TRP A 314 -2.73 -2.64 9.51
CA TRP A 314 -2.92 -1.28 9.00
C TRP A 314 -1.62 -0.87 8.31
N LEU A 315 -1.63 -0.84 6.98
CA LEU A 315 -0.45 -0.53 6.16
C LEU A 315 -0.33 0.99 5.99
N THR A 316 0.01 1.69 7.06
CA THR A 316 -0.21 3.14 7.22
C THR A 316 0.89 4.04 6.67
N GLU A 317 1.98 3.42 6.21
CA GLU A 317 3.00 4.02 5.35
C GLU A 317 3.58 2.99 4.41
N TRP A 318 3.41 3.18 3.11
CA TRP A 318 3.96 2.26 2.13
C TRP A 318 4.13 2.90 0.75
N GLY A 319 4.88 2.21 -0.10
CA GLY A 319 5.03 2.56 -1.50
C GLY A 319 5.87 1.54 -2.26
N VAL A 320 5.81 1.59 -3.58
CA VAL A 320 6.57 0.72 -4.48
C VAL A 320 7.26 1.60 -5.51
N SER A 321 8.60 1.69 -5.49
CA SER A 321 9.31 2.53 -6.46
C SER A 321 10.81 2.23 -6.58
N CYS A 322 11.27 1.99 -7.81
CA CYS A 322 12.70 2.11 -8.16
C CYS A 322 13.00 3.44 -8.88
N GLY A 323 12.15 4.45 -8.70
CA GLY A 323 12.12 5.69 -9.49
C GLY A 323 10.75 5.91 -10.13
N LEU A 324 10.52 7.09 -10.71
CA LEU A 324 9.28 7.39 -11.43
C LEU A 324 9.31 6.78 -12.83
N ASN A 325 9.02 5.49 -12.93
CA ASN A 325 9.07 4.73 -14.18
C ASN A 325 7.97 3.65 -14.25
N ALA A 326 7.75 3.11 -15.45
CA ALA A 326 6.72 2.13 -15.75
C ALA A 326 6.79 0.89 -14.85
N ALA A 327 7.99 0.40 -14.53
CA ALA A 327 8.15 -0.71 -13.60
C ALA A 327 7.48 -0.41 -12.24
N SER A 328 7.74 0.77 -11.70
CA SER A 328 7.18 1.21 -10.41
C SER A 328 5.66 1.41 -10.47
N PHE A 329 5.14 1.93 -11.59
CA PHE A 329 3.71 2.11 -11.80
C PHE A 329 2.96 0.77 -11.91
N LEU A 330 3.53 -0.19 -12.65
CA LEU A 330 3.01 -1.56 -12.73
C LEU A 330 3.10 -2.28 -11.37
N GLY A 331 4.19 -2.07 -10.64
CA GLY A 331 4.38 -2.58 -9.28
C GLY A 331 3.31 -2.05 -8.31
N GLN A 332 3.00 -0.75 -8.36
CA GLN A 332 1.90 -0.19 -7.60
C GLN A 332 0.57 -0.88 -7.93
N ALA A 333 0.25 -1.05 -9.21
CA ALA A 333 -0.98 -1.74 -9.62
C ALA A 333 -1.05 -3.18 -9.07
N ASP A 334 0.05 -3.94 -9.15
CA ASP A 334 0.16 -5.29 -8.58
C ASP A 334 -0.01 -5.31 -7.06
N ALA A 335 0.58 -4.34 -6.36
CA ALA A 335 0.50 -4.25 -4.91
C ALA A 335 -0.95 -3.97 -4.45
N TYR A 336 -1.67 -3.05 -5.09
CA TYR A 336 -3.08 -2.81 -4.76
C TYR A 336 -3.96 -4.03 -5.04
N MET A 337 -3.71 -4.75 -6.13
CA MET A 337 -4.40 -6.01 -6.43
C MET A 337 -4.21 -7.03 -5.30
N TYR A 338 -2.97 -7.16 -4.81
CA TYR A 338 -2.67 -7.99 -3.66
C TYR A 338 -3.37 -7.52 -2.38
N LEU A 339 -3.48 -6.22 -2.13
CA LEU A 339 -4.23 -5.69 -0.98
C LEU A 339 -5.71 -6.08 -1.04
N PHE A 340 -6.38 -5.93 -2.20
CA PHE A 340 -7.77 -6.32 -2.36
C PHE A 340 -7.98 -7.84 -2.28
N GLU A 341 -7.02 -8.64 -2.76
CA GLU A 341 -7.02 -10.10 -2.59
C GLU A 341 -6.94 -10.55 -1.13
N ASN A 342 -6.37 -9.71 -0.26
CA ASN A 342 -6.08 -10.01 1.13
C ASN A 342 -6.72 -8.96 2.07
N GLN A 343 -7.88 -8.43 1.70
CA GLN A 343 -8.59 -7.39 2.47
C GLN A 343 -9.16 -7.89 3.81
N ASP A 344 -9.10 -9.20 4.07
CA ASP A 344 -9.32 -9.82 5.37
C ASP A 344 -8.12 -9.67 6.31
N THR A 345 -6.92 -9.55 5.74
CA THR A 345 -5.66 -9.28 6.46
C THR A 345 -5.40 -7.78 6.58
N TYR A 346 -5.59 -7.03 5.51
CA TYR A 346 -5.39 -5.57 5.48
C TYR A 346 -6.72 -4.85 5.71
N GLU A 347 -6.89 -4.26 6.90
CA GLU A 347 -8.09 -3.47 7.19
C GLU A 347 -8.04 -2.08 6.55
N ARG A 348 -6.84 -1.55 6.29
CA ARG A 348 -6.61 -0.23 5.70
C ARG A 348 -5.17 -0.09 5.21
N ALA A 349 -4.96 0.84 4.29
CA ALA A 349 -3.64 1.18 3.78
C ALA A 349 -3.57 2.67 3.41
N GLU A 350 -2.40 3.28 3.59
CA GLU A 350 -2.18 4.69 3.36
C GLU A 350 -0.88 4.91 2.60
N TRP A 351 -1.03 5.11 1.29
CA TRP A 351 0.10 5.33 0.39
C TRP A 351 0.88 6.56 0.81
N PHE A 352 2.19 6.40 1.01
CA PHE A 352 3.04 7.51 1.42
C PHE A 352 3.57 8.29 0.22
N GLY A 353 3.33 9.59 0.25
CA GLY A 353 3.79 10.53 -0.76
C GLY A 353 2.73 10.78 -1.81
N LEU A 354 1.61 11.40 -1.44
CA LEU A 354 0.62 11.79 -2.44
C LEU A 354 1.11 13.00 -3.27
N THR A 355 1.68 14.00 -2.60
CA THR A 355 2.26 15.21 -3.21
C THR A 355 3.72 15.48 -2.81
N THR A 356 4.34 14.53 -2.09
CA THR A 356 5.67 14.67 -1.49
C THR A 356 6.63 13.59 -1.97
N ALA A 357 7.89 13.67 -1.53
CA ALA A 357 8.96 12.77 -1.88
C ALA A 357 8.62 11.29 -1.62
N LEU A 358 9.42 10.41 -2.22
CA LEU A 358 9.27 8.95 -2.30
C LEU A 358 8.45 8.49 -3.52
N ASN A 359 7.12 8.44 -3.38
CA ASN A 359 6.26 7.83 -4.39
C ASN A 359 5.13 8.78 -4.86
N PRO A 360 5.45 10.01 -5.33
CA PRO A 360 4.46 11.04 -5.63
C PRO A 360 3.43 10.56 -6.64
N MET A 361 2.15 10.55 -6.27
CA MET A 361 1.03 10.44 -7.21
C MET A 361 0.88 11.73 -8.04
N TYR A 362 1.24 12.85 -7.43
CA TYR A 362 1.25 14.17 -8.06
C TYR A 362 2.56 14.89 -7.77
N SER A 363 3.05 15.65 -8.75
CA SER A 363 4.29 16.43 -8.67
C SER A 363 4.01 17.88 -9.07
N PHE A 364 4.74 18.84 -8.51
CA PHE A 364 4.64 20.27 -8.89
C PHE A 364 5.73 20.70 -9.88
N GLY A 365 6.35 19.74 -10.59
CA GLY A 365 7.49 19.97 -11.48
C GLY A 365 8.83 19.62 -10.84
N ASP A 366 9.92 19.85 -11.58
CA ASP A 366 11.28 19.58 -11.12
C ASP A 366 11.55 20.30 -9.80
N GLU A 367 12.18 19.60 -8.86
CA GLU A 367 12.32 20.02 -7.45
C GLU A 367 13.13 21.31 -7.24
N PHE A 368 13.61 21.93 -8.32
CA PHE A 368 14.28 23.23 -8.32
C PHE A 368 13.88 23.99 -9.58
N THR A 369 13.21 25.13 -9.41
CA THR A 369 13.19 26.15 -10.46
C THR A 369 14.62 26.64 -10.69
N ASP A 370 14.95 27.15 -11.88
CA ASP A 370 16.30 27.67 -12.24
C ASP A 370 16.85 28.72 -11.25
N ASN A 371 16.00 29.27 -10.37
CA ASN A 371 16.32 30.23 -9.31
C ASN A 371 16.49 29.60 -7.91
N GLY A 372 16.56 28.27 -7.79
CA GLY A 372 16.73 27.56 -6.51
C GLY A 372 15.49 27.56 -5.59
N GLY A 373 14.36 28.09 -6.06
CA GLY A 373 13.08 28.06 -5.35
C GLY A 373 12.34 26.75 -5.57
N ARG A 374 11.71 26.23 -4.49
CA ARG A 374 10.74 25.13 -4.61
C ARG A 374 9.54 25.62 -5.44
N PRO A 375 9.02 24.81 -6.38
CA PRO A 375 7.83 25.19 -7.14
C PRO A 375 6.66 25.48 -6.19
N GLU A 376 5.86 26.48 -6.54
CA GLU A 376 4.65 26.84 -5.80
C GLU A 376 3.67 25.66 -5.81
N LYS A 377 3.25 25.24 -4.60
CA LYS A 377 2.30 24.13 -4.39
C LYS A 377 0.86 24.59 -4.65
N SER A 378 0.48 24.68 -5.91
CA SER A 378 -0.88 25.00 -6.34
C SER A 378 -1.39 24.00 -7.37
N LEU A 379 -2.72 23.87 -7.50
CA LEU A 379 -3.32 22.98 -8.51
C LEU A 379 -2.85 23.31 -9.92
N ARG A 380 -2.61 24.59 -10.22
CA ARG A 380 -2.16 25.05 -11.53
C ARG A 380 -0.81 24.44 -11.95
N ASN A 381 0.08 24.22 -11.00
CA ASN A 381 1.43 23.69 -11.25
C ASN A 381 1.52 22.18 -11.06
N MET A 382 0.45 21.55 -10.58
CA MET A 382 0.42 20.13 -10.28
C MET A 382 0.25 19.30 -11.56
N LYS A 383 1.04 18.23 -11.67
CA LYS A 383 0.99 17.22 -12.72
C LYS A 383 0.73 15.86 -12.09
N LYS A 384 -0.01 15.03 -12.81
CA LYS A 384 -0.28 13.63 -12.45
C LYS A 384 0.89 12.77 -12.93
N THR A 385 1.53 12.04 -12.02
CA THR A 385 2.59 11.09 -12.39
C THR A 385 1.98 9.77 -12.87
N GLY A 386 2.80 8.83 -13.33
CA GLY A 386 2.32 7.47 -13.59
C GLY A 386 1.72 6.78 -12.36
N HIS A 387 2.20 7.10 -11.14
CA HIS A 387 1.57 6.60 -9.91
C HIS A 387 0.16 7.17 -9.72
N GLY A 388 -0.01 8.48 -9.97
CA GLY A 388 -1.34 9.11 -9.91
C GLY A 388 -2.28 8.57 -10.99
N ALA A 389 -1.76 8.31 -12.19
CA ALA A 389 -2.50 7.71 -13.29
C ALA A 389 -3.01 6.30 -12.95
N VAL A 390 -2.14 5.44 -12.38
CA VAL A 390 -2.53 4.11 -11.92
C VAL A 390 -3.55 4.17 -10.78
N TYR A 391 -3.33 5.07 -9.82
CA TYR A 391 -4.22 5.26 -8.69
C TYR A 391 -5.63 5.74 -9.10
N GLU A 392 -5.72 6.64 -10.08
CA GLU A 392 -6.99 7.07 -10.66
C GLU A 392 -7.77 5.90 -11.27
N ILE A 393 -7.09 5.02 -12.03
CA ILE A 393 -7.71 3.82 -12.63
C ILE A 393 -8.17 2.85 -11.52
N LEU A 394 -7.35 2.65 -10.48
CA LEU A 394 -7.70 1.81 -9.34
C LEU A 394 -8.96 2.31 -8.63
N ARG A 395 -9.05 3.62 -8.34
CA ARG A 395 -10.25 4.21 -7.73
C ARG A 395 -11.48 4.08 -8.62
N ASP A 396 -11.33 4.39 -9.91
CA ASP A 396 -12.43 4.29 -10.88
C ASP A 396 -13.01 2.86 -10.95
N VAL A 397 -12.17 1.83 -10.90
CA VAL A 397 -12.62 0.43 -10.88
C VAL A 397 -13.12 0.00 -9.50
N PHE A 398 -12.30 0.13 -8.46
CA PHE A 398 -12.52 -0.56 -7.18
C PHE A 398 -13.34 0.23 -6.16
N GLU A 399 -13.22 1.55 -6.09
CA GLU A 399 -13.91 2.35 -5.08
C GLU A 399 -15.43 2.17 -5.21
N ASP A 400 -16.12 1.86 -4.11
CA ASP A 400 -17.57 1.59 -4.05
C ASP A 400 -18.05 0.44 -4.95
N SER A 401 -17.16 -0.50 -5.29
CA SER A 401 -17.49 -1.69 -6.08
C SER A 401 -17.74 -2.93 -5.21
N GLN A 402 -18.24 -3.99 -5.83
CA GLN A 402 -18.20 -5.35 -5.27
C GLN A 402 -17.23 -6.18 -6.11
N ILE A 403 -16.23 -6.75 -5.47
CA ILE A 403 -15.20 -7.59 -6.09
C ILE A 403 -15.78 -9.00 -6.26
N TYR A 404 -15.72 -9.53 -7.48
CA TYR A 404 -16.07 -10.94 -7.72
C TYR A 404 -14.97 -11.86 -7.21
N GLU A 405 -15.35 -13.06 -6.81
CA GLU A 405 -14.40 -14.15 -6.73
C GLU A 405 -13.86 -14.47 -8.14
N THR A 406 -12.54 -14.44 -8.29
CA THR A 406 -11.90 -14.71 -9.56
C THR A 406 -10.64 -15.57 -9.42
N SER A 407 -10.30 -16.27 -10.49
CA SER A 407 -9.01 -16.93 -10.68
C SER A 407 -8.43 -16.57 -12.04
N ILE A 408 -7.11 -16.42 -12.13
CA ILE A 408 -6.43 -16.20 -13.41
C ILE A 408 -5.51 -17.36 -13.75
N SER A 409 -5.59 -17.84 -14.99
CA SER A 409 -4.64 -18.77 -15.58
C SER A 409 -3.78 -18.01 -16.59
N THR A 410 -2.48 -17.95 -16.35
CA THR A 410 -1.51 -17.27 -17.21
C THR A 410 -0.12 -17.89 -16.99
N ARG A 411 0.88 -17.39 -17.71
CA ARG A 411 2.27 -17.73 -17.45
C ARG A 411 2.68 -17.30 -16.04
N ILE A 412 3.38 -18.18 -15.34
CA ILE A 412 4.03 -17.89 -14.07
C ILE A 412 5.45 -17.36 -14.33
N LEU A 413 5.80 -16.25 -13.68
CA LEU A 413 7.14 -15.68 -13.66
C LEU A 413 8.06 -16.57 -12.79
N ASP A 414 9.38 -16.45 -12.94
CA ASP A 414 10.33 -17.28 -12.16
C ASP A 414 10.27 -17.04 -10.63
N THR A 415 9.66 -15.92 -10.22
CA THR A 415 9.31 -15.58 -8.84
C THR A 415 8.06 -16.29 -8.31
N GLY A 416 7.36 -17.06 -9.14
CA GLY A 416 6.11 -17.74 -8.78
C GLY A 416 4.85 -16.87 -8.87
N VAL A 417 4.97 -15.64 -9.37
CA VAL A 417 3.85 -14.69 -9.52
C VAL A 417 3.32 -14.72 -10.96
N ASN A 418 2.02 -14.42 -11.16
CA ASN A 418 1.44 -14.37 -12.49
C ASN A 418 2.07 -13.24 -13.33
N ALA A 419 2.29 -13.51 -14.62
CA ALA A 419 2.73 -12.52 -15.60
C ALA A 419 1.63 -11.48 -15.92
N VAL A 420 0.37 -11.91 -15.83
CA VAL A 420 -0.83 -11.06 -15.92
C VAL A 420 -1.67 -11.25 -14.66
N GLU A 421 -1.99 -10.16 -13.98
CA GLU A 421 -2.90 -10.19 -12.84
C GLU A 421 -4.21 -9.52 -13.23
N ALA A 422 -5.34 -10.07 -12.81
CA ALA A 422 -6.64 -9.48 -13.13
C ALA A 422 -7.72 -9.78 -12.08
N LYS A 423 -8.61 -8.81 -11.90
CA LYS A 423 -9.77 -8.87 -11.00
C LYS A 423 -10.97 -8.27 -11.72
N ALA A 424 -12.13 -8.86 -11.46
CA ALA A 424 -13.40 -8.33 -11.92
C ALA A 424 -14.16 -7.76 -10.73
N VAL A 425 -14.89 -6.68 -10.97
CA VAL A 425 -15.80 -6.06 -10.02
C VAL A 425 -17.14 -5.77 -10.69
N THR A 426 -18.19 -5.62 -9.90
CA THR A 426 -19.45 -4.99 -10.32
C THR A 426 -19.59 -3.62 -9.68
N LYS A 427 -19.88 -2.63 -10.51
CA LYS A 427 -20.06 -1.23 -10.08
C LYS A 427 -21.17 -0.62 -10.93
N ASN A 428 -22.20 -0.10 -10.28
CA ASN A 428 -23.37 0.51 -10.94
C ASN A 428 -24.01 -0.41 -12.01
N GLY A 429 -24.10 -1.71 -11.72
CA GLY A 429 -24.69 -2.71 -12.61
C GLY A 429 -23.83 -3.12 -13.82
N LYS A 430 -22.58 -2.63 -13.91
CA LYS A 430 -21.62 -2.99 -14.96
C LYS A 430 -20.52 -3.88 -14.39
N THR A 431 -20.07 -4.84 -15.20
CA THR A 431 -18.87 -5.62 -14.87
C THR A 431 -17.65 -4.88 -15.42
N LEU A 432 -16.72 -4.53 -14.52
CA LEU A 432 -15.45 -3.91 -14.86
C LEU A 432 -14.33 -4.90 -14.54
N ILE A 433 -13.31 -4.94 -15.39
CA ILE A 433 -12.11 -5.76 -15.18
C ILE A 433 -10.91 -4.83 -15.12
N PHE A 434 -10.13 -4.95 -14.05
CA PHE A 434 -8.80 -4.37 -13.93
C PHE A 434 -7.77 -5.46 -14.22
N ALA A 435 -6.88 -5.24 -15.19
CA ALA A 435 -5.84 -6.19 -15.55
C ALA A 435 -4.47 -5.52 -15.73
N VAL A 436 -3.42 -6.13 -15.19
CA VAL A 436 -2.04 -5.66 -15.28
C VAL A 436 -1.24 -6.66 -16.10
N ASN A 437 -0.79 -6.26 -17.29
CA ASN A 437 0.18 -7.03 -18.07
C ASN A 437 1.59 -6.54 -17.73
N LYS A 438 2.34 -7.36 -16.98
CA LYS A 438 3.71 -7.03 -16.55
C LYS A 438 4.75 -7.40 -17.60
N THR A 439 4.34 -7.88 -18.77
CA THR A 439 5.26 -8.40 -19.78
C THR A 439 5.50 -7.42 -20.91
N VAL A 440 6.65 -7.55 -21.55
CA VAL A 440 7.01 -6.78 -22.75
C VAL A 440 6.26 -7.24 -24.01
N ARG A 441 5.36 -8.23 -23.92
CA ARG A 441 4.56 -8.73 -25.04
C ARG A 441 3.10 -8.37 -24.83
N SER A 442 2.37 -8.13 -25.92
CA SER A 442 0.91 -8.10 -25.83
C SER A 442 0.39 -9.49 -25.47
N VAL A 443 -0.68 -9.57 -24.69
CA VAL A 443 -1.21 -10.83 -24.19
C VAL A 443 -2.66 -11.01 -24.62
N PRO A 444 -2.98 -12.07 -25.37
CA PRO A 444 -4.37 -12.43 -25.59
C PRO A 444 -5.09 -12.72 -24.28
N PHE A 445 -6.23 -12.08 -24.05
CA PHE A 445 -6.96 -12.14 -22.78
C PHE A 445 -8.38 -12.67 -22.98
N ARG A 446 -8.67 -13.77 -22.29
CA ARG A 446 -9.99 -14.41 -22.29
C ARG A 446 -10.68 -14.15 -20.96
N VAL A 447 -11.98 -13.88 -21.01
CA VAL A 447 -12.82 -13.77 -19.82
C VAL A 447 -13.85 -14.89 -19.85
N LYS A 448 -13.96 -15.62 -18.74
CA LYS A 448 -14.99 -16.62 -18.51
C LYS A 448 -15.88 -16.16 -17.36
N LEU A 449 -17.20 -16.12 -17.58
CA LEU A 449 -18.19 -15.92 -16.54
C LEU A 449 -18.89 -17.25 -16.27
N ASP A 450 -18.79 -17.76 -15.05
CA ASP A 450 -19.37 -19.04 -14.64
C ASP A 450 -19.03 -20.19 -15.60
N GLY A 451 -17.77 -20.23 -16.04
CA GLY A 451 -17.23 -21.23 -16.97
C GLY A 451 -17.44 -20.93 -18.46
N THR A 452 -18.31 -19.98 -18.81
CA THR A 452 -18.63 -19.64 -20.20
C THR A 452 -17.76 -18.48 -20.71
N VAL A 453 -17.11 -18.65 -21.86
CA VAL A 453 -16.32 -17.57 -22.49
C VAL A 453 -17.24 -16.43 -22.88
N LEU A 454 -16.93 -15.22 -22.41
CA LEU A 454 -17.67 -14.02 -22.78
C LEU A 454 -17.25 -13.54 -24.17
N THR A 455 -18.25 -13.32 -25.01
CA THR A 455 -18.12 -12.73 -26.36
C THR A 455 -18.95 -11.45 -26.50
N SER A 456 -19.42 -10.89 -25.39
CA SER A 456 -20.19 -9.65 -25.37
C SER A 456 -19.35 -8.48 -25.87
N SER A 457 -20.04 -7.41 -26.30
CA SER A 457 -19.36 -6.16 -26.61
C SER A 457 -18.62 -5.65 -25.38
N LYS A 458 -17.44 -5.08 -25.59
CA LYS A 458 -16.62 -4.50 -24.53
C LYS A 458 -16.12 -3.13 -24.92
N LYS A 459 -15.71 -2.34 -23.92
CA LYS A 459 -14.86 -1.17 -24.10
C LYS A 459 -13.54 -1.43 -23.37
N HIS A 460 -12.43 -1.51 -24.10
CA HIS A 460 -11.10 -1.75 -23.56
C HIS A 460 -10.25 -0.50 -23.65
N GLU A 461 -9.82 -0.02 -22.49
CA GLU A 461 -8.95 1.15 -22.36
C GLU A 461 -7.72 0.78 -21.53
N ALA A 462 -6.57 1.37 -21.83
CA ALA A 462 -5.33 1.05 -21.11
C ALA A 462 -4.40 2.27 -20.94
N LEU A 463 -3.66 2.24 -19.84
CA LEU A 463 -2.40 2.93 -19.66
C LEU A 463 -1.28 1.94 -19.98
N PHE A 464 -0.48 2.18 -21.01
CA PHE A 464 0.60 1.28 -21.42
C PHE A 464 1.91 2.01 -21.66
N PHE A 465 3.01 1.25 -21.64
CA PHE A 465 4.38 1.77 -21.71
C PHE A 465 5.18 1.06 -22.80
N GLU A 466 6.10 1.79 -23.42
CA GLU A 466 7.02 1.30 -24.44
C GLU A 466 8.24 0.61 -23.81
N SER A 467 8.60 0.94 -22.58
CA SER A 467 9.72 0.35 -21.84
C SER A 467 9.47 0.34 -20.33
N LEU A 468 10.30 -0.36 -19.55
CA LEU A 468 10.25 -0.31 -18.08
C LEU A 468 10.73 1.02 -17.50
N GLN A 469 11.48 1.82 -18.28
CA GLN A 469 12.03 3.12 -17.88
C GLN A 469 11.08 4.28 -18.21
N ASP A 470 10.02 4.03 -19.00
CA ASP A 470 9.04 5.03 -19.39
C ASP A 470 8.49 5.79 -18.19
N ASN A 471 8.54 7.11 -18.27
CA ASN A 471 7.96 7.99 -17.27
C ASN A 471 6.87 8.84 -17.92
N LYS A 472 5.64 8.74 -17.40
CA LYS A 472 4.50 9.52 -17.90
C LYS A 472 4.11 10.60 -16.90
N TYR A 473 4.10 11.84 -17.38
CA TYR A 473 3.46 12.97 -16.72
C TYR A 473 2.24 13.38 -17.53
N LEU A 474 1.12 13.55 -16.86
CA LEU A 474 -0.15 13.93 -17.45
C LEU A 474 -0.60 15.26 -16.85
N ASN A 475 -1.32 16.05 -17.63
CA ASN A 475 -2.12 17.14 -17.07
C ASN A 475 -3.18 16.55 -16.13
N LEU A 476 -3.64 17.34 -15.15
CA LEU A 476 -4.59 16.86 -14.15
C LEU A 476 -5.91 16.36 -14.77
N ASP A 477 -6.39 17.05 -15.80
CA ASP A 477 -7.62 16.80 -16.54
C ASP A 477 -7.46 15.74 -17.65
N GLN A 478 -6.23 15.37 -17.99
CA GLN A 478 -5.98 14.38 -19.03
C GLN A 478 -6.27 12.97 -18.51
N SER A 479 -7.13 12.22 -19.22
CA SER A 479 -7.38 10.80 -18.93
C SER A 479 -6.07 9.99 -18.94
N ALA A 480 -5.89 9.13 -17.94
CA ALA A 480 -4.80 8.15 -17.92
C ALA A 480 -4.99 7.02 -18.94
N LEU A 481 -6.24 6.75 -19.31
CA LEU A 481 -6.63 5.64 -20.17
C LEU A 481 -6.75 6.08 -21.63
N THR A 482 -6.17 5.30 -22.52
CA THR A 482 -6.34 5.41 -23.98
C THR A 482 -7.24 4.27 -24.46
N LEU A 483 -8.19 4.55 -25.36
CA LEU A 483 -9.01 3.52 -25.99
C LEU A 483 -8.12 2.59 -26.82
N ILE A 484 -8.21 1.29 -26.55
CA ILE A 484 -7.49 0.25 -27.29
C ILE A 484 -8.42 -0.38 -28.33
N ASP A 485 -9.63 -0.73 -27.92
CA ASP A 485 -10.60 -1.43 -28.75
C ASP A 485 -12.01 -1.31 -28.16
N GLU A 486 -13.03 -1.37 -29.02
CA GLU A 486 -14.45 -1.39 -28.64
C GLU A 486 -15.24 -2.33 -29.57
N GLY A 487 -16.14 -3.13 -29.00
CA GLY A 487 -16.95 -4.11 -29.74
C GLY A 487 -16.68 -5.55 -29.31
N THR A 488 -16.86 -6.52 -30.21
CA THR A 488 -16.85 -7.97 -29.93
C THR A 488 -15.57 -8.69 -30.36
N SER A 489 -14.58 -7.95 -30.85
CA SER A 489 -13.22 -8.46 -31.16
C SER A 489 -12.57 -9.11 -29.93
N VAL A 490 -11.43 -9.77 -30.11
CA VAL A 490 -10.74 -10.39 -28.99
C VAL A 490 -9.97 -9.35 -28.17
N ILE A 491 -9.96 -9.49 -26.84
CA ILE A 491 -9.18 -8.58 -25.97
C ILE A 491 -7.70 -8.95 -26.08
N ILE A 492 -6.88 -7.95 -26.41
CA ILE A 492 -5.42 -8.07 -26.44
C ILE A 492 -4.86 -7.01 -25.47
N LEU A 493 -4.31 -7.43 -24.33
CA LEU A 493 -3.68 -6.51 -23.38
C LEU A 493 -2.38 -5.98 -24.00
N PRO A 494 -2.17 -4.65 -24.12
CA PRO A 494 -0.91 -4.11 -24.61
C PRO A 494 0.27 -4.54 -23.72
N PRO A 495 1.52 -4.51 -24.22
CA PRO A 495 2.70 -4.71 -23.38
C PRO A 495 2.72 -3.72 -22.23
N LEU A 496 3.29 -4.11 -21.08
CA LEU A 496 3.55 -3.25 -19.93
C LEU A 496 2.38 -2.30 -19.66
N SER A 497 1.23 -2.84 -19.24
CA SER A 497 -0.01 -2.08 -19.22
C SER A 497 -0.89 -2.33 -18.00
N VAL A 498 -1.64 -1.28 -17.64
CA VAL A 498 -2.76 -1.30 -16.71
C VAL A 498 -4.03 -1.06 -17.52
N ASN A 499 -4.97 -1.99 -17.44
CA ASN A 499 -6.12 -2.07 -18.33
C ASN A 499 -7.42 -1.95 -17.54
N LYS A 500 -8.36 -1.21 -18.10
CA LYS A 500 -9.77 -1.20 -17.69
C LYS A 500 -10.59 -1.75 -18.85
N ILE A 501 -11.34 -2.82 -18.60
CA ILE A 501 -12.26 -3.41 -19.58
C ILE A 501 -13.67 -3.34 -18.99
N SER A 502 -14.58 -2.70 -19.71
CA SER A 502 -16.00 -2.63 -19.34
C SER A 502 -16.79 -3.60 -20.20
N LEU A 503 -17.56 -4.49 -19.56
CA LEU A 503 -18.39 -5.52 -20.20
C LEU A 503 -19.88 -5.18 -20.15
#